data_AF-A0A1M7B702-F1
#
_entry.id   AF-A0A1M7B702-F1
#
_cell.length_a   1.000
_cell.length_b   1.000
_cell.length_c   1.000
_cell.angle_alpha   90.00
_cell.angle_beta   90.00
_cell.angle_gamma   90.00
#
_symmetry.space_group_name_H-M   'P 1'
#
loop_
_entity.id
_entity.type
_entity.pdbx_description
1 polymer ?
#
loop_
_entity_poly.entity_id
_entity_poly.type
_entity_poly.pdbx_seq_one_letter_code
_entity_poly.pdbx_strand_id
1 'polypeptide(L)'
;MIPESVETRISERSLFEDYAAVAVMKLDSVGALKVDNDCNMQHPEPELAYVLPLIVGAYNEIVEKPTTPIVTRLDDTLYFTMSGYRQFKNRGIRLNRLLQKKLGKRYKTQIVSEGSSHTLVVTYDGEPWDTEQLTALPVMEAAQIHHLDPALLMSLIQHVSNFNFSYRGRKDSRGILSLKEGEGIEQIFIGAERLGKMFQVGVSQENAVATFYPDPEINSKPENWSKSPLTKSWVDQVLSDVEFYHENGLNRFAN
;
A
#
# COMPACT_ATOMS: atom_id res chain seq x y z
N MET A 1 -39.38 13.47 -6.09
CA MET A 1 -38.19 13.09 -5.31
C MET A 1 -38.21 11.58 -5.18
N ILE A 2 -37.42 10.92 -6.00
CA ILE A 2 -37.11 9.49 -5.85
C ILE A 2 -35.90 9.46 -4.90
N PRO A 3 -35.87 8.58 -3.88
CA PRO A 3 -34.70 8.51 -3.00
C PRO A 3 -33.52 8.09 -3.86
N GLU A 4 -32.42 8.87 -3.80
CA GLU A 4 -31.13 8.37 -4.27
C GLU A 4 -30.90 7.02 -3.58
N SER A 5 -30.76 6.00 -4.42
CA SER A 5 -30.38 4.67 -4.01
C SER A 5 -29.18 4.81 -3.07
N VAL A 6 -29.35 4.29 -1.85
CA VAL A 6 -28.26 3.98 -0.94
C VAL A 6 -27.45 2.88 -1.64
N GLU A 7 -26.67 3.25 -2.65
CA GLU A 7 -25.49 2.48 -3.01
C GLU A 7 -24.65 2.54 -1.74
N THR A 8 -24.49 1.39 -1.11
CA THR A 8 -23.51 1.14 -0.06
C THR A 8 -22.17 1.65 -0.55
N ARG A 9 -21.86 2.93 -0.28
CA ARG A 9 -20.52 3.47 -0.37
C ARG A 9 -19.73 2.65 0.62
N ILE A 10 -18.97 1.69 0.11
CA ILE A 10 -17.86 1.13 0.87
C ILE A 10 -17.04 2.35 1.28
N SER A 11 -16.89 2.57 2.59
CA SER A 11 -15.98 3.60 3.07
C SER A 11 -14.62 3.26 2.50
N GLU A 12 -14.00 4.12 1.68
CA GLU A 12 -12.68 3.81 1.10
C GLU A 12 -11.68 3.43 2.19
N ARG A 13 -11.84 4.00 3.39
CA ARG A 13 -11.08 3.62 4.58
C ARG A 13 -11.20 2.14 4.94
N SER A 14 -12.38 1.54 4.86
CA SER A 14 -12.57 0.13 5.22
C SER A 14 -11.84 -0.81 4.27
N LEU A 15 -11.67 -0.44 2.99
CA LEU A 15 -10.84 -1.21 2.06
C LEU A 15 -9.39 -1.31 2.56
N PHE A 16 -8.85 -0.22 3.10
CA PHE A 16 -7.48 -0.17 3.60
C PHE A 16 -7.34 -0.78 4.99
N GLU A 17 -8.36 -0.72 5.84
CA GLU A 17 -8.42 -1.48 7.10
C GLU A 17 -8.39 -2.99 6.83
N ASP A 18 -9.21 -3.47 5.89
CA ASP A 18 -9.23 -4.89 5.48
C ASP A 18 -7.87 -5.31 4.92
N TYR A 19 -7.28 -4.50 4.04
CA TYR A 19 -5.97 -4.79 3.47
C TYR A 19 -4.85 -4.74 4.53
N ALA A 20 -4.88 -3.77 5.45
CA ALA A 20 -3.96 -3.67 6.57
C ALA A 20 -4.03 -4.92 7.45
N ALA A 21 -5.23 -5.42 7.75
CA ALA A 21 -5.40 -6.65 8.50
C ALA A 21 -4.72 -7.83 7.80
N VAL A 22 -4.97 -8.01 6.50
CA VAL A 22 -4.35 -9.06 5.69
C VAL A 22 -2.83 -8.92 5.65
N ALA A 23 -2.30 -7.71 5.49
CA ALA A 23 -0.86 -7.45 5.46
C ALA A 23 -0.18 -7.84 6.78
N VAL A 24 -0.78 -7.53 7.92
CA VAL A 24 -0.26 -7.92 9.23
C VAL A 24 -0.33 -9.43 9.44
N MET A 25 -1.43 -10.07 9.04
CA MET A 25 -1.55 -11.54 9.11
C MET A 25 -0.54 -12.25 8.20
N LYS A 26 -0.14 -11.67 7.07
CA LYS A 26 0.96 -12.20 6.25
C LYS A 26 2.28 -12.21 7.04
N LEU A 27 2.60 -11.15 7.79
CA LEU A 27 3.80 -11.09 8.63
C LEU A 27 3.79 -12.15 9.75
N ASP A 28 2.62 -12.43 10.33
CA ASP A 28 2.43 -13.53 11.27
C ASP A 28 2.67 -14.90 10.60
N SER A 29 2.07 -15.12 9.43
CA SER A 29 2.20 -16.39 8.70
C SER A 29 3.63 -16.77 8.33
N VAL A 30 4.50 -15.79 8.09
CA VAL A 30 5.94 -16.00 7.78
C VAL A 30 6.81 -15.99 9.04
N GLY A 31 6.23 -15.84 10.22
CA GLY A 31 6.92 -15.85 11.51
C GLY A 31 7.75 -14.60 11.81
N ALA A 32 7.53 -13.50 11.08
CA ALA A 32 8.24 -12.23 11.32
C ALA A 32 7.78 -11.56 12.63
N LEU A 33 6.52 -11.77 13.00
CA LEU A 33 5.88 -11.38 14.26
C LEU A 33 4.83 -12.44 14.64
N LYS A 34 4.14 -12.24 15.76
CA LYS A 34 2.89 -12.92 16.10
C LYS A 34 1.79 -11.91 16.34
N VAL A 35 0.57 -12.22 15.94
CA VAL A 35 -0.61 -11.45 16.36
C VAL A 35 -1.23 -12.15 17.57
N ASP A 36 -1.44 -11.40 18.65
CA ASP A 36 -2.11 -11.94 19.83
C ASP A 36 -3.57 -12.31 19.49
N ASN A 37 -4.08 -13.41 20.05
CA ASN A 37 -5.44 -13.86 19.77
C ASN A 37 -6.51 -12.85 20.19
N ASP A 38 -6.20 -12.01 21.18
CA ASP A 38 -7.11 -10.97 21.68
C ASP A 38 -6.89 -9.62 20.96
N CYS A 39 -5.94 -9.52 20.02
CA CYS A 39 -5.73 -8.32 19.22
C CYS A 39 -6.89 -8.15 18.23
N ASN A 40 -7.67 -7.08 18.38
CA ASN A 40 -8.76 -6.77 17.45
C ASN A 40 -8.21 -6.32 16.10
N MET A 41 -8.46 -7.11 15.05
CA MET A 41 -8.05 -6.83 13.67
C MET A 41 -9.22 -6.42 12.76
N GLN A 42 -10.37 -6.03 13.32
CA GLN A 42 -11.53 -5.59 12.53
C GLN A 42 -11.34 -4.20 11.92
N HIS A 43 -10.66 -3.29 12.63
CA HIS A 43 -10.42 -1.92 12.20
C HIS A 43 -8.96 -1.49 12.52
N PRO A 44 -7.96 -2.16 11.94
CA PRO A 44 -6.58 -1.78 12.19
C PRO A 44 -6.26 -0.47 11.48
N GLU A 45 -5.53 0.40 12.17
CA GLU A 45 -5.09 1.68 11.60
C GLU A 45 -4.01 1.45 10.53
N PRO A 46 -4.29 1.74 9.24
CA PRO A 46 -3.35 1.51 8.14
C PRO A 46 -2.01 2.23 8.32
N GLU A 47 -2.02 3.45 8.85
CA GLU A 47 -0.83 4.28 9.11
C GLU A 47 0.15 3.58 10.06
N LEU A 48 -0.37 2.79 11.00
CA LEU A 48 0.44 1.99 11.91
C LEU A 48 0.74 0.59 11.34
N ALA A 49 -0.20 -0.01 10.64
CA ALA A 49 -0.05 -1.33 10.04
C ALA A 49 1.03 -1.34 8.95
N TYR A 50 1.05 -0.33 8.08
CA TYR A 50 1.95 -0.26 6.93
C TYR A 50 3.41 -0.06 7.33
N VAL A 51 3.68 0.49 8.52
CA VAL A 51 5.03 0.68 9.03
C VAL A 51 5.56 -0.50 9.86
N LEU A 52 4.75 -1.54 10.11
CA LEU A 52 5.16 -2.71 10.89
C LEU A 52 6.41 -3.42 10.34
N PRO A 53 6.55 -3.67 9.03
CA PRO A 53 7.77 -4.29 8.49
C PRO A 53 9.05 -3.51 8.85
N LEU A 54 8.96 -2.18 8.82
CA LEU A 54 10.07 -1.29 9.19
C LEU A 54 10.38 -1.40 10.69
N ILE A 55 9.34 -1.46 11.54
CA ILE A 55 9.50 -1.63 12.98
C ILE A 55 10.16 -2.97 13.32
N VAL A 56 9.69 -4.06 12.71
CA VAL A 56 10.28 -5.41 12.86
C VAL A 56 11.75 -5.41 12.40
N GLY A 57 12.03 -4.80 11.25
CA GLY A 57 13.39 -4.66 10.73
C GLY A 57 14.32 -3.89 11.67
N ALA A 58 13.85 -2.76 12.21
CA ALA A 58 14.62 -1.96 13.17
C ALA A 58 14.87 -2.71 14.49
N TYR A 59 13.89 -3.50 14.95
CA TYR A 59 14.06 -4.36 16.11
C TYR A 59 15.14 -5.42 15.88
N ASN A 60 15.08 -6.12 14.73
CA ASN A 60 16.05 -7.15 14.35
C ASN A 60 17.47 -6.57 14.14
N GLU A 61 17.58 -5.31 13.72
CA GLU A 61 18.87 -4.61 13.57
C GLU A 61 19.52 -4.31 14.94
N ILE A 62 18.73 -3.95 15.95
CA ILE A 62 19.23 -3.55 17.27
C ILE A 62 19.48 -4.76 18.18
N VAL A 63 18.77 -5.87 17.99
CA VAL A 63 18.79 -7.03 18.87
C VAL A 63 19.45 -8.22 18.18
N GLU A 64 20.66 -8.57 18.62
CA GLU A 64 21.50 -9.63 18.00
C GLU A 64 20.85 -11.04 17.95
N LYS A 65 19.88 -11.32 18.84
CA LYS A 65 19.10 -12.56 18.87
C LYS A 65 17.65 -12.22 19.19
N PRO A 66 16.87 -11.74 18.20
CA PRO A 66 15.51 -11.26 18.41
C PRO A 66 14.58 -12.44 18.76
N THR A 67 13.72 -12.27 19.74
CA THR A 67 12.56 -13.13 19.96
C THR A 67 11.46 -12.67 19.02
N THR A 68 10.58 -13.57 18.60
CA THR A 68 9.43 -13.17 17.80
C THR A 68 8.57 -12.16 18.59
N PRO A 69 8.41 -10.93 18.09
CA PRO A 69 7.61 -9.91 18.76
C PRO A 69 6.12 -10.22 18.61
N ILE A 70 5.31 -9.75 19.56
CA ILE A 70 3.86 -9.99 19.60
C ILE A 70 3.13 -8.65 19.44
N VAL A 71 2.30 -8.52 18.41
CA VAL A 71 1.36 -7.41 18.25
C VAL A 71 0.15 -7.70 19.12
N THR A 72 -0.06 -6.85 20.12
CA THR A 72 -1.14 -7.00 21.12
C THR A 72 -2.26 -5.98 20.94
N ARG A 73 -2.00 -4.94 20.15
CA ARG A 73 -2.94 -3.88 19.82
C ARG A 73 -2.53 -3.23 18.51
N LEU A 74 -3.50 -2.93 17.64
CA LEU A 74 -3.32 -2.21 16.39
C LEU A 74 -4.62 -1.48 16.05
N ASP A 75 -4.88 -0.38 16.73
CA ASP A 75 -5.98 0.55 16.49
C ASP A 75 -5.39 1.97 16.44
N ASP A 76 -5.79 2.89 17.31
CA ASP A 76 -5.13 4.21 17.46
C ASP A 76 -3.65 4.11 17.88
N THR A 77 -3.25 2.97 18.42
CA THR A 77 -1.91 2.71 18.90
C THR A 77 -1.45 1.30 18.57
N LEU A 78 -0.18 1.17 18.22
CA LEU A 78 0.46 -0.11 17.98
C LEU A 78 1.23 -0.52 19.23
N TYR A 79 0.90 -1.69 19.78
CA TYR A 79 1.60 -2.30 20.90
C TYR A 79 2.37 -3.53 20.44
N PHE A 80 3.69 -3.40 20.45
CA PHE A 80 4.64 -4.39 19.98
C PHE A 80 5.47 -4.92 21.14
N THR A 81 5.09 -6.09 21.65
CA THR A 81 5.64 -6.69 22.87
C THR A 81 6.80 -7.62 22.56
N MET A 82 7.92 -7.41 23.27
CA MET A 82 9.17 -8.15 23.16
C MET A 82 9.45 -8.85 24.50
N SER A 83 9.10 -10.12 24.58
CA SER A 83 9.26 -10.92 25.81
C SER A 83 10.64 -11.57 25.89
N GLY A 84 11.13 -11.82 27.11
CA GLY A 84 12.34 -12.62 27.32
C GLY A 84 13.65 -11.82 27.35
N TYR A 85 13.58 -10.49 27.33
CA TYR A 85 14.74 -9.64 27.56
C TYR A 85 14.71 -9.07 28.97
N ARG A 86 15.84 -9.16 29.68
CA ARG A 86 15.96 -8.59 31.04
C ARG A 86 16.37 -7.13 31.05
N GLN A 87 16.95 -6.61 29.97
CA GLN A 87 17.46 -5.24 29.90
C GLN A 87 17.22 -4.62 28.52
N PHE A 88 16.26 -3.71 28.45
CA PHE A 88 15.99 -2.89 27.28
C PHE A 88 16.43 -1.42 27.42
N LYS A 89 17.16 -1.05 28.47
CA LYS A 89 17.52 0.37 28.66
C LYS A 89 18.35 0.92 27.48
N ASN A 90 19.54 0.37 27.24
CA ASN A 90 20.39 0.86 26.14
C ASN A 90 19.86 0.43 24.75
N ARG A 91 19.30 -0.78 24.65
CA ARG A 91 18.70 -1.29 23.39
C ARG A 91 17.47 -0.49 22.99
N GLY A 92 16.60 -0.21 23.94
CA GLY A 92 15.38 0.57 23.74
C GLY A 92 15.67 2.01 23.36
N ILE A 93 16.67 2.65 23.98
CA ILE A 93 17.13 3.98 23.54
C ILE A 93 17.62 3.94 22.08
N ARG A 94 18.40 2.91 21.70
CA ARG A 94 18.89 2.75 20.32
C ARG A 94 17.75 2.48 19.35
N LEU A 95 16.81 1.60 19.71
CA LEU A 95 15.63 1.29 18.91
C LEU A 95 14.76 2.52 18.69
N ASN A 96 14.41 3.25 19.75
CA ASN A 96 13.65 4.50 19.63
C ASN A 96 14.38 5.51 18.74
N ARG A 97 15.69 5.71 18.90
CA ARG A 97 16.46 6.61 18.02
C ARG A 97 16.43 6.18 16.56
N LEU A 98 16.57 4.88 16.28
CA LEU A 98 16.53 4.33 14.93
C LEU A 98 15.14 4.49 14.30
N LEU A 99 14.09 4.15 15.05
CA LEU A 99 12.70 4.30 14.62
C LEU A 99 12.36 5.77 14.36
N GLN A 100 12.71 6.68 15.26
CA GLN A 100 12.49 8.11 15.06
C GLN A 100 13.21 8.66 13.82
N LYS A 101 14.42 8.15 13.52
CA LYS A 101 15.14 8.50 12.29
C LYS A 101 14.43 7.99 11.04
N LYS A 102 13.85 6.79 11.07
CA LYS A 102 13.23 6.13 9.91
C LYS A 102 11.77 6.56 9.67
N LEU A 103 10.96 6.63 10.72
CA LEU A 103 9.54 6.97 10.67
C LEU A 103 9.29 8.49 10.62
N GLY A 104 10.25 9.27 11.14
CA GLY A 104 10.13 10.72 11.24
C GLY A 104 9.19 11.17 12.37
N LYS A 105 8.97 12.48 12.44
CA LYS A 105 8.36 13.15 13.60
C LYS A 105 6.86 12.87 13.81
N ARG A 106 6.18 12.33 12.79
CA ARG A 106 4.74 12.01 12.84
C ARG A 106 4.46 10.78 13.69
N TYR A 107 5.49 9.98 14.00
CA TYR A 107 5.36 8.79 14.82
C TYR A 107 6.04 9.01 16.16
N LYS A 108 5.30 8.85 17.25
CA LYS A 108 5.86 8.81 18.61
C LYS A 108 6.14 7.36 18.98
N THR A 109 7.31 7.12 19.56
CA THR A 109 7.73 5.79 19.99
C THR A 109 8.19 5.83 21.43
N GLN A 110 7.65 4.93 22.26
CA GLN A 110 8.06 4.79 23.65
C GLN A 110 8.20 3.31 24.01
N ILE A 111 9.03 3.02 25.02
CA ILE A 111 9.21 1.65 25.49
C ILE A 111 8.79 1.58 26.95
N VAL A 112 7.74 0.81 27.20
CA VAL A 112 7.26 0.48 28.54
C VAL A 112 7.86 -0.86 28.93
N SER A 113 8.38 -0.97 30.14
CA SER A 113 9.10 -2.15 30.61
C SER A 113 8.49 -2.68 31.89
N GLU A 114 8.08 -3.95 31.87
CA GLU A 114 7.52 -4.66 33.00
C GLU A 114 8.27 -5.98 33.22
N GLY A 115 9.17 -5.99 34.20
CA GLY A 115 10.02 -7.15 34.47
C GLY A 115 10.90 -7.52 33.28
N SER A 116 10.63 -8.68 32.68
CA SER A 116 11.33 -9.20 31.49
C SER A 116 10.53 -9.06 30.18
N SER A 117 9.47 -8.26 30.20
CA SER A 117 8.67 -7.92 29.02
C SER A 117 8.83 -6.43 28.72
N HIS A 118 9.01 -6.11 27.45
CA HIS A 118 9.14 -4.73 26.99
C HIS A 118 8.19 -4.49 25.84
N THR A 119 7.34 -3.47 25.95
CA THR A 119 6.38 -3.12 24.91
C THR A 119 6.83 -1.82 24.26
N LEU A 120 7.13 -1.88 22.97
CA LEU A 120 7.24 -0.71 22.12
C LEU A 120 5.82 -0.25 21.79
N VAL A 121 5.49 0.97 22.21
CA VAL A 121 4.23 1.63 21.87
C VAL A 121 4.52 2.66 20.79
N VAL A 122 3.78 2.58 19.69
CA VAL A 122 3.86 3.51 18.57
C VAL A 122 2.52 4.18 18.36
N THR A 123 2.54 5.50 18.22
CA THR A 123 1.35 6.32 17.95
C THR A 123 1.62 7.18 16.73
N TYR A 124 0.61 7.34 15.87
CA TYR A 124 0.64 8.26 14.73
C TYR A 124 -0.10 9.55 15.10
N ASP A 125 0.62 10.67 15.06
CA ASP A 125 0.06 12.00 15.37
C ASP A 125 -0.07 12.88 14.10
N GLY A 126 0.03 12.29 12.92
CA GLY A 126 -0.14 13.01 11.66
C GLY A 126 -1.61 13.10 11.25
N GLU A 127 -1.87 13.87 10.19
CA GLU A 127 -3.15 13.81 9.50
C GLU A 127 -3.35 12.42 8.88
N PRO A 128 -4.58 11.86 8.91
CA PRO A 128 -4.88 10.61 8.24
C PRO A 128 -4.41 10.61 6.79
N TRP A 129 -3.91 9.48 6.33
CA TRP A 129 -3.42 9.36 4.97
C TRP A 129 -4.57 9.45 3.97
N ASP A 130 -4.32 10.15 2.88
CA ASP A 130 -5.26 10.18 1.76
C ASP A 130 -5.25 8.83 0.99
N THR A 131 -6.21 8.67 0.09
CA THR A 131 -6.38 7.44 -0.70
C THR A 131 -5.15 7.15 -1.56
N GLU A 132 -4.45 8.17 -2.06
CA GLU A 132 -3.22 8.01 -2.84
C GLU A 132 -2.10 7.39 -1.99
N GLN A 133 -1.86 7.94 -0.79
CA GLN A 133 -0.88 7.43 0.16
C GLN A 133 -1.21 6.00 0.62
N LEU A 134 -2.48 5.72 0.92
CA LEU A 134 -2.94 4.38 1.34
C LEU A 134 -2.84 3.34 0.21
N THR A 135 -2.88 3.79 -1.05
CA THR A 135 -2.74 2.92 -2.24
C THR A 135 -1.29 2.50 -2.49
N ALA A 136 -0.30 3.19 -1.92
CA ALA A 136 1.10 2.92 -2.17
C ALA A 136 1.52 1.48 -1.81
N LEU A 137 1.11 0.96 -0.65
CA LEU A 137 1.48 -0.41 -0.24
C LEU A 137 0.90 -1.51 -1.14
N PRO A 138 -0.41 -1.56 -1.43
CA PRO A 138 -0.95 -2.56 -2.36
C PRO A 138 -0.34 -2.43 -3.77
N VAL A 139 -0.03 -1.22 -4.23
CA VAL A 139 0.68 -1.01 -5.50
C VAL A 139 2.09 -1.58 -5.46
N MET A 140 2.86 -1.32 -4.40
CA MET A 140 4.19 -1.89 -4.22
C MET A 140 4.11 -3.42 -4.20
N GLU A 141 3.19 -4.01 -3.43
CA GLU A 141 3.04 -5.47 -3.39
C GLU A 141 2.72 -6.05 -4.77
N ALA A 142 1.72 -5.51 -5.46
CA ALA A 142 1.33 -5.95 -6.80
C ALA A 142 2.48 -5.81 -7.80
N ALA A 143 3.20 -4.68 -7.76
CA ALA A 143 4.35 -4.44 -8.62
C ALA A 143 5.50 -5.42 -8.34
N GLN A 144 5.74 -5.77 -7.07
CA GLN A 144 6.76 -6.75 -6.70
C GLN A 144 6.45 -8.14 -7.27
N ILE A 145 5.20 -8.59 -7.12
CA ILE A 145 4.73 -9.91 -7.61
C ILE A 145 4.89 -10.01 -9.13
N HIS A 146 4.60 -8.93 -9.85
CA HIS A 146 4.59 -8.92 -11.32
C HIS A 146 5.84 -8.29 -11.95
N HIS A 147 6.87 -7.99 -11.15
CA HIS A 147 8.14 -7.39 -11.59
C HIS A 147 7.96 -6.08 -12.37
N LEU A 148 7.07 -5.21 -11.87
CA LEU A 148 6.75 -3.93 -12.47
C LEU A 148 7.38 -2.76 -11.73
N ASP A 149 7.35 -1.62 -12.40
CA ASP A 149 7.62 -0.33 -11.78
C ASP A 149 6.40 0.15 -10.98
N PRO A 150 6.47 0.26 -9.63
CA PRO A 150 5.32 0.70 -8.85
C PRO A 150 4.88 2.14 -9.17
N ALA A 151 5.82 3.01 -9.57
CA ALA A 151 5.50 4.37 -10.00
C ALA A 151 4.65 4.40 -11.27
N LEU A 152 4.86 3.46 -12.20
CA LEU A 152 4.01 3.34 -13.39
C LEU A 152 2.58 2.97 -13.00
N LEU A 153 2.40 2.05 -12.05
CA LEU A 153 1.09 1.62 -11.60
C LEU A 153 0.36 2.72 -10.81
N MET A 154 1.06 3.47 -9.96
CA MET A 154 0.49 4.67 -9.31
C MET A 154 0.07 5.72 -10.32
N SER A 155 0.93 6.05 -11.28
CA SER A 155 0.61 7.03 -12.33
C SER A 155 -0.61 6.60 -13.15
N LEU A 156 -0.69 5.31 -13.52
CA LEU A 156 -1.87 4.77 -14.19
C LEU A 156 -3.14 4.96 -13.35
N ILE A 157 -3.12 4.63 -12.06
CA ILE A 157 -4.26 4.82 -11.16
C ILE A 157 -4.69 6.30 -11.13
N GLN A 158 -3.73 7.20 -10.96
CA GLN A 158 -3.96 8.64 -10.92
C GLN A 158 -4.66 9.14 -12.19
N HIS A 159 -4.18 8.73 -13.36
CA HIS A 159 -4.71 9.17 -14.65
C HIS A 159 -5.96 8.42 -15.12
N VAL A 160 -6.28 7.26 -14.55
CA VAL A 160 -7.50 6.52 -14.85
C VAL A 160 -8.67 7.00 -13.99
N SER A 161 -8.48 7.10 -12.68
CA SER A 161 -9.58 7.35 -11.73
C SER A 161 -9.29 8.46 -10.72
N ASN A 162 -8.05 8.98 -10.66
CA ASN A 162 -7.60 9.89 -9.60
C ASN A 162 -7.88 9.28 -8.22
N PHE A 163 -7.45 8.03 -8.03
CA PHE A 163 -7.61 7.23 -6.82
C PHE A 163 -9.06 6.98 -6.37
N ASN A 164 -10.05 7.15 -7.26
CA ASN A 164 -11.45 6.97 -6.94
C ASN A 164 -11.91 5.51 -7.14
N PHE A 165 -12.11 4.77 -6.05
CA PHE A 165 -12.60 3.38 -6.11
C PHE A 165 -14.06 3.25 -6.58
N SER A 166 -14.81 4.35 -6.61
CA SER A 166 -16.17 4.41 -7.12
C SER A 166 -16.24 4.95 -8.56
N TYR A 167 -15.10 5.09 -9.24
CA TYR A 167 -15.05 5.56 -10.63
C TYR A 167 -15.90 4.68 -11.56
N ARG A 168 -16.60 5.32 -12.50
CA ARG A 168 -17.41 4.65 -13.53
C ARG A 168 -16.97 5.12 -14.90
N GLY A 169 -16.43 4.19 -15.69
CA GLY A 169 -16.01 4.43 -17.06
C GLY A 169 -17.08 4.00 -18.07
N ARG A 170 -16.64 3.80 -19.32
CA ARG A 170 -17.52 3.35 -20.41
C ARG A 170 -17.67 1.83 -20.44
N LYS A 171 -18.78 1.32 -21.01
CA LYS A 171 -19.00 -0.13 -21.27
C LYS A 171 -18.82 -1.01 -20.03
N ASP A 172 -19.45 -0.60 -18.93
CA ASP A 172 -19.51 -1.31 -17.64
C ASP A 172 -18.18 -1.38 -16.88
N SER A 173 -17.16 -0.62 -17.29
CA SER A 173 -15.92 -0.51 -16.54
C SER A 173 -16.10 0.36 -15.29
N ARG A 174 -15.45 -0.03 -14.20
CA ARG A 174 -15.57 0.64 -12.90
C ARG A 174 -14.33 0.47 -12.05
N GLY A 175 -14.27 1.21 -10.95
CA GLY A 175 -13.22 1.10 -9.94
C GLY A 175 -11.94 1.83 -10.29
N ILE A 176 -10.95 1.66 -9.42
CA ILE A 176 -9.68 2.43 -9.40
C ILE A 176 -8.88 2.35 -10.72
N LEU A 177 -9.04 1.27 -11.48
CA LEU A 177 -8.40 1.11 -12.79
C LEU A 177 -9.39 1.00 -13.95
N SER A 178 -10.67 1.33 -13.74
CA SER A 178 -11.71 1.28 -14.78
C SER A 178 -11.68 -0.06 -15.54
N LEU A 179 -11.69 -1.16 -14.78
CA LEU A 179 -11.69 -2.51 -15.32
C LEU A 179 -13.10 -3.10 -15.27
N LYS A 180 -13.34 -4.15 -16.08
CA LYS A 180 -14.59 -4.92 -16.05
C LYS A 180 -14.62 -5.97 -14.94
N GLU A 181 -13.45 -6.34 -14.45
CA GLU A 181 -13.21 -7.41 -13.48
C GLU A 181 -12.51 -6.84 -12.24
N GLY A 182 -12.71 -7.52 -11.12
CA GLY A 182 -12.24 -7.12 -9.80
C GLY A 182 -13.00 -5.93 -9.18
N GLU A 183 -12.88 -5.80 -7.86
CA GLU A 183 -13.43 -4.69 -7.08
C GLU A 183 -12.41 -4.19 -6.04
N GLY A 184 -12.54 -2.94 -5.60
CA GLY A 184 -11.67 -2.39 -4.56
C GLY A 184 -10.18 -2.51 -4.89
N ILE A 185 -9.38 -2.88 -3.89
CA ILE A 185 -7.92 -3.05 -3.99
C ILE A 185 -7.51 -4.17 -4.95
N GLU A 186 -8.36 -5.20 -5.16
CA GLU A 186 -8.08 -6.33 -6.06
C GLU A 186 -7.76 -5.85 -7.49
N GLN A 187 -8.43 -4.78 -7.94
CA GLN A 187 -8.18 -4.24 -9.28
C GLN A 187 -6.73 -3.82 -9.50
N ILE A 188 -6.02 -3.37 -8.45
CA ILE A 188 -4.60 -3.00 -8.52
C ILE A 188 -3.77 -4.23 -8.92
N PHE A 189 -4.05 -5.38 -8.30
CA PHE A 189 -3.36 -6.64 -8.59
C PHE A 189 -3.67 -7.15 -10.00
N ILE A 190 -4.93 -7.07 -10.44
CA ILE A 190 -5.32 -7.44 -11.80
C ILE A 190 -4.65 -6.53 -12.84
N GLY A 191 -4.62 -5.22 -12.59
CA GLY A 191 -3.94 -4.26 -13.44
C GLY A 191 -2.44 -4.53 -13.56
N ALA A 192 -1.78 -4.82 -12.43
CA ALA A 192 -0.39 -5.21 -12.38
C ALA A 192 -0.14 -6.52 -13.15
N GLU A 193 -0.97 -7.55 -12.96
CA GLU A 193 -0.83 -8.81 -13.69
C GLU A 193 -0.95 -8.59 -15.21
N ARG A 194 -1.94 -7.79 -15.63
CA ARG A 194 -2.17 -7.46 -17.03
C ARG A 194 -0.97 -6.73 -17.65
N LEU A 195 -0.41 -5.73 -16.97
CA LEU A 195 0.82 -5.04 -17.39
C LEU A 195 2.01 -5.99 -17.47
N GLY A 196 2.22 -6.81 -16.44
CA GLY A 196 3.32 -7.78 -16.37
C GLY A 196 3.30 -8.75 -17.54
N LYS A 197 2.11 -9.32 -17.86
CA LYS A 197 1.92 -10.19 -19.03
C LYS A 197 2.26 -9.50 -20.34
N MET A 198 1.89 -8.23 -20.51
CA MET A 198 2.20 -7.47 -21.73
C MET A 198 3.71 -7.24 -21.89
N PHE A 199 4.42 -6.91 -20.81
CA PHE A 199 5.87 -6.75 -20.86
C PHE A 199 6.61 -8.06 -21.12
N GLN A 200 6.14 -9.18 -20.55
CA GLN A 200 6.72 -10.50 -20.80
C GLN A 200 6.67 -10.90 -22.28
N VAL A 201 5.65 -10.48 -23.02
CA VAL A 201 5.52 -10.75 -24.47
C VAL A 201 6.08 -9.64 -25.36
N GLY A 202 6.80 -8.67 -24.77
CA GLY A 202 7.54 -7.64 -25.50
C GLY A 202 6.71 -6.44 -25.96
N VAL A 203 5.52 -6.21 -25.39
CA VAL A 203 4.75 -4.97 -25.64
C VAL A 203 5.50 -3.80 -25.02
N SER A 204 5.63 -2.70 -25.77
CA SER A 204 6.26 -1.47 -25.26
C SER A 204 5.45 -0.84 -24.13
N GLN A 205 6.11 -0.04 -23.29
CA GLN A 205 5.48 0.63 -22.16
C GLN A 205 4.31 1.51 -22.59
N GLU A 206 4.47 2.29 -23.66
CA GLU A 206 3.44 3.18 -24.20
C GLU A 206 2.22 2.40 -24.69
N ASN A 207 2.45 1.30 -25.41
CA ASN A 207 1.38 0.46 -25.92
C ASN A 207 0.62 -0.23 -24.77
N ALA A 208 1.32 -0.68 -23.73
CA ALA A 208 0.71 -1.28 -22.55
C ALA A 208 -0.15 -0.26 -21.79
N VAL A 209 0.38 0.95 -21.54
CA VAL A 209 -0.32 2.07 -20.91
C VAL A 209 -1.58 2.46 -21.70
N ALA A 210 -1.48 2.57 -23.02
CA ALA A 210 -2.61 2.90 -23.88
C ALA A 210 -3.80 1.92 -23.73
N THR A 211 -3.56 0.68 -23.31
CA THR A 211 -4.64 -0.30 -23.09
C THR A 211 -5.51 -0.02 -21.85
N PHE A 212 -5.07 0.89 -20.98
CA PHE A 212 -5.77 1.35 -19.78
C PHE A 212 -6.50 2.67 -19.97
N TYR A 213 -6.45 3.28 -21.16
CA TYR A 213 -7.15 4.54 -21.41
C TYR A 213 -8.66 4.38 -21.11
N PRO A 214 -9.24 5.18 -20.20
CA PRO A 214 -10.59 4.94 -19.70
C PRO A 214 -11.70 5.22 -20.72
N ASP A 215 -11.41 6.04 -21.73
CA ASP A 215 -12.38 6.51 -22.73
C ASP A 215 -12.02 6.07 -24.17
N PRO A 216 -11.83 4.77 -24.46
CA PRO A 216 -11.41 4.34 -25.78
C PRO A 216 -12.44 4.72 -26.85
N GLU A 217 -11.95 5.25 -27.97
CA GLU A 217 -12.77 5.52 -29.15
C GLU A 217 -13.40 4.22 -29.68
N ILE A 218 -14.61 4.33 -30.22
CA ILE A 218 -15.35 3.18 -30.75
C ILE A 218 -14.52 2.55 -31.89
N ASN A 219 -14.23 1.25 -31.77
CA ASN A 219 -13.43 0.46 -32.72
C ASN A 219 -11.95 0.86 -32.86
N SER A 220 -11.43 1.72 -31.97
CA SER A 220 -10.00 2.02 -31.94
C SER A 220 -9.24 0.88 -31.25
N LYS A 221 -8.16 0.42 -31.89
CA LYS A 221 -7.22 -0.53 -31.29
C LYS A 221 -6.20 0.24 -30.45
N PRO A 222 -5.80 -0.27 -29.27
CA PRO A 222 -4.78 0.38 -28.44
C PRO A 222 -3.50 0.70 -29.20
N GLU A 223 -3.06 -0.17 -30.11
CA GLU A 223 -1.87 0.02 -30.96
C GLU A 223 -1.91 1.29 -31.85
N ASN A 224 -3.09 1.87 -32.07
CA ASN A 224 -3.27 3.11 -32.84
C ASN A 224 -3.39 4.35 -31.94
N TRP A 225 -3.08 4.25 -30.65
CA TRP A 225 -3.21 5.35 -29.68
C TRP A 225 -2.57 6.65 -30.14
N SER A 226 -1.41 6.57 -30.81
CA SER A 226 -0.67 7.73 -31.31
C SER A 226 -1.39 8.54 -32.39
N LYS A 227 -2.43 7.96 -33.02
CA LYS A 227 -3.29 8.62 -34.02
C LYS A 227 -4.45 9.39 -33.37
N SER A 228 -4.82 9.07 -32.13
CA SER A 228 -5.80 9.84 -31.37
C SER A 228 -5.07 10.90 -30.55
N PRO A 229 -5.27 12.21 -30.81
CA PRO A 229 -4.60 13.26 -30.04
C PRO A 229 -4.89 13.17 -28.53
N LEU A 230 -6.09 12.73 -28.16
CA LEU A 230 -6.52 12.59 -26.77
C LEU A 230 -5.80 11.43 -26.09
N THR A 231 -5.83 10.23 -26.68
CA THR A 231 -5.14 9.06 -26.11
C THR A 231 -3.63 9.30 -26.08
N LYS A 232 -3.06 9.92 -27.11
CA LYS A 232 -1.64 10.30 -27.13
C LYS A 232 -1.28 11.23 -25.96
N SER A 233 -2.00 12.34 -25.82
CA SER A 233 -1.76 13.29 -24.73
C SER A 233 -1.89 12.63 -23.35
N TRP A 234 -2.83 11.70 -23.19
CA TRP A 234 -3.02 10.97 -21.95
C TRP A 234 -1.87 9.99 -21.66
N VAL A 235 -1.42 9.22 -22.66
CA VAL A 235 -0.25 8.33 -22.52
C VAL A 235 1.00 9.14 -22.15
N ASP A 236 1.21 10.28 -22.80
CA ASP A 236 2.35 11.15 -22.51
C ASP A 236 2.32 11.67 -21.05
N GLN A 237 1.14 12.04 -20.53
CA GLN A 237 0.95 12.47 -19.14
C GLN A 237 1.17 11.34 -18.12
N VAL A 238 0.64 10.15 -18.38
CA VAL A 238 0.88 8.98 -17.53
C VAL A 238 2.38 8.71 -17.41
N LEU A 239 3.10 8.79 -18.52
CA LEU A 239 4.55 8.51 -18.54
C LEU A 239 5.36 9.64 -17.91
N SER A 240 4.94 10.90 -18.03
CA SER A 240 5.63 12.02 -17.36
C SER A 240 5.53 11.95 -15.84
N ASP A 241 4.38 11.52 -15.32
CA ASP A 241 4.12 11.51 -13.88
C ASP A 241 4.77 10.31 -13.17
N VAL A 242 5.36 9.36 -13.90
CA VAL A 242 6.18 8.29 -13.31
C VAL A 242 7.35 8.86 -12.52
N GLU A 243 8.02 9.89 -13.06
CA GLU A 243 9.18 10.50 -12.40
C GLU A 243 8.77 11.15 -11.07
N PHE A 244 7.58 11.78 -11.02
CA PHE A 244 7.03 12.34 -9.78
C PHE A 244 6.92 11.26 -8.70
N TYR A 245 6.41 10.08 -9.03
CA TYR A 245 6.31 8.98 -8.06
C TYR A 245 7.66 8.38 -7.67
N HIS A 246 8.64 8.32 -8.58
CA HIS A 246 10.02 7.95 -8.26
C HIS A 246 10.67 8.93 -7.28
N GLU A 247 10.55 10.23 -7.53
CA GLU A 247 11.05 11.30 -6.65
C GLU A 247 10.41 11.24 -5.25
N ASN A 248 9.17 10.76 -5.16
CA ASN A 248 8.45 10.55 -3.91
C ASN A 248 8.65 9.15 -3.28
N GLY A 249 9.61 8.38 -3.79
CA GLY A 249 10.13 7.18 -3.11
C GLY A 249 9.58 5.85 -3.61
N LEU A 250 8.70 5.82 -4.62
CA LEU A 250 8.19 4.58 -5.23
C LEU A 250 9.17 4.04 -6.28
N ASN A 251 10.38 3.71 -5.83
CA ASN A 251 11.41 3.16 -6.70
C ASN A 251 11.25 1.66 -6.90
N ARG A 252 11.78 1.14 -8.02
CA ARG A 252 11.90 -0.31 -8.23
C ARG A 252 12.65 -0.94 -7.06
N PHE A 253 12.18 -2.09 -6.61
CA PHE A 253 12.78 -2.85 -5.52
C PHE A 253 14.29 -2.99 -5.75
N ALA A 254 15.09 -2.52 -4.78
CA ALA A 254 16.51 -2.83 -4.76
C ALA A 254 16.64 -4.35 -4.56
N ASN A 255 17.21 -5.03 -5.56
CA ASN A 255 17.58 -6.44 -5.46
C ASN A 255 18.57 -6.69 -4.32
#